data_AF-A0A3A8PVZ8-F1
#
_entry.id   AF-A0A3A8PVZ8-F1
#
_cell.length_a   1.000
_cell.length_b   1.000
_cell.length_c   1.000
_cell.angle_alpha   90.00
_cell.angle_beta   90.00
_cell.angle_gamma   90.00
#
_symmetry.space_group_name_H-M   'P 1'
#
loop_
_entity.id
_entity.type
_entity.pdbx_description
1 polymer ?
#
loop_
_entity_poly.entity_id
_entity_poly.type
_entity_poly.pdbx_seq_one_letter_code
_entity_poly.pdbx_strand_id
1 'polypeptide(L)'
;MSSARAVSSPTRLSVARRLWPAALVLAAALSACTEARGAPPGTKAAVTASAPVQDGRKYSKPSDAELKRTLSPTAYQVTQHEGTEPPFRNAYWNHHEEGLYVDVVSGEPLFSSRDKFESGTGWPSFTRPLDKAHVVEKSDGSLGMERVEVRSKDGDSHLGHVFEDGPEPTGLRYCINSASLRFIPVNELAAKGYGAWLPSFGRAAPGEPQGAMAPAAGAAVLAKAAAPTEASRETAYLAGGCFWGMEDILRKIPGVIETEVGYTGGASKGATYEDVHTGETGHAEAVRVVFNPKLLTYEGLLEKWFFRMHDPTTLNRQGNDVGTQYRSAIFYLSDAQRQTAEAVKARVGRSGKWSRPVVTQITAAGEWVPAEGYHQDYLVKNPGGYTCHYLRD
;
A
#
# COMPACT_ATOMS: atom_id res chain seq x y z
N MET A 1 -50.38 52.36 -22.64
CA MET A 1 -51.84 52.50 -22.40
C MET A 1 -52.55 51.55 -23.36
N SER A 2 -53.37 50.63 -22.82
CA SER A 2 -54.42 49.76 -23.41
C SER A 2 -54.22 49.13 -24.80
N SER A 3 -54.55 47.85 -25.07
CA SER A 3 -55.66 47.06 -24.53
C SER A 3 -55.42 45.55 -24.72
N ALA A 4 -55.97 44.76 -23.80
CA ALA A 4 -55.94 43.31 -23.76
C ALA A 4 -57.00 42.66 -24.68
N ARG A 5 -56.77 41.38 -25.07
CA ARG A 5 -57.83 40.36 -25.09
C ARG A 5 -57.25 38.95 -24.99
N ALA A 6 -57.90 38.17 -24.13
CA ALA A 6 -57.61 36.80 -23.72
C ALA A 6 -58.05 35.73 -24.74
N VAL A 7 -57.73 34.45 -24.50
CA VAL A 7 -58.71 33.36 -24.30
C VAL A 7 -58.04 31.97 -24.12
N SER A 8 -58.41 31.33 -23.01
CA SER A 8 -58.58 29.90 -22.65
C SER A 8 -57.49 28.81 -22.83
N SER A 9 -57.00 28.32 -21.69
CA SER A 9 -57.03 26.88 -21.31
C SER A 9 -58.38 26.59 -20.58
N PRO A 10 -58.77 25.38 -20.10
CA PRO A 10 -58.03 24.12 -19.94
C PRO A 10 -58.84 22.83 -20.26
N THR A 11 -58.23 21.63 -20.24
CA THR A 11 -58.95 20.43 -19.75
C THR A 11 -58.01 19.34 -19.24
N ARG A 12 -58.25 18.94 -17.99
CA ARG A 12 -57.78 17.71 -17.34
C ARG A 12 -58.66 16.54 -17.75
N LEU A 13 -58.15 15.32 -17.79
CA LEU A 13 -58.95 14.10 -17.67
C LEU A 13 -58.25 13.11 -16.76
N SER A 14 -59.01 12.58 -15.80
CA SER A 14 -58.61 11.64 -14.78
C SER A 14 -59.53 10.42 -14.78
N VAL A 15 -58.98 9.30 -14.31
CA VAL A 15 -59.61 8.10 -13.71
C VAL A 15 -60.51 7.21 -14.57
N ALA A 16 -60.17 5.92 -14.64
CA ALA A 16 -61.12 4.82 -14.40
C ALA A 16 -60.41 3.48 -14.12
N ARG A 17 -60.54 3.00 -12.88
CA ARG A 17 -60.42 1.58 -12.48
C ARG A 17 -61.56 0.78 -13.11
N ARG A 18 -61.31 -0.48 -13.48
CA ARG A 18 -62.36 -1.49 -13.70
C ARG A 18 -62.01 -2.79 -12.99
N LEU A 19 -62.94 -3.23 -12.15
CA LEU A 19 -63.03 -4.53 -11.47
C LEU A 19 -64.00 -5.43 -12.26
N TRP A 20 -63.80 -6.76 -12.20
CA TRP A 20 -64.78 -7.86 -12.05
C TRP A 20 -64.28 -9.18 -12.69
N PRO A 21 -64.87 -10.35 -12.35
CA PRO A 21 -65.33 -10.85 -11.04
C PRO A 21 -64.80 -12.27 -10.73
N ALA A 22 -65.11 -12.76 -9.53
CA ALA A 22 -64.82 -14.11 -9.05
C ALA A 22 -65.86 -15.15 -9.53
N ALA A 23 -65.41 -16.40 -9.68
CA ALA A 23 -66.28 -17.58 -9.64
C ALA A 23 -65.56 -18.73 -8.92
N LEU A 24 -66.19 -19.22 -7.85
CA LEU A 24 -65.85 -20.43 -7.10
C LEU A 24 -66.18 -21.69 -7.91
N VAL A 25 -65.33 -22.72 -7.83
CA VAL A 25 -65.77 -24.13 -7.74
C VAL A 25 -64.91 -24.83 -6.68
N LEU A 26 -65.60 -25.42 -5.72
CA LEU A 26 -65.09 -26.23 -4.61
C LEU A 26 -65.31 -27.71 -4.96
N ALA A 27 -64.30 -28.57 -4.85
CA ALA A 27 -64.49 -30.01 -4.61
C ALA A 27 -63.19 -30.63 -4.08
N ALA A 28 -63.35 -31.49 -3.08
CA ALA A 28 -62.35 -31.97 -2.16
C ALA A 28 -61.54 -33.17 -2.67
N ALA A 29 -60.32 -33.33 -2.14
CA ALA A 29 -59.71 -34.63 -1.93
C ALA A 29 -58.83 -34.59 -0.67
N LEU A 30 -59.10 -35.52 0.24
CA LEU A 30 -58.51 -35.69 1.54
C LEU A 30 -57.06 -36.21 1.48
N SER A 31 -56.29 -35.75 2.47
CA SER A 31 -55.17 -36.37 3.18
C SER A 31 -54.52 -37.64 2.62
N ALA A 32 -53.22 -37.53 2.36
CA ALA A 32 -52.24 -38.47 2.90
C ALA A 32 -50.88 -37.75 3.05
N CYS A 33 -50.52 -37.49 4.30
CA CYS A 33 -49.16 -37.13 4.71
C CYS A 33 -48.21 -38.25 4.30
N THR A 34 -47.21 -37.94 3.49
CA THR A 34 -45.94 -38.69 3.48
C THR A 34 -44.81 -37.70 3.27
N GLU A 35 -43.82 -37.81 4.17
CA GLU A 35 -42.67 -36.93 4.33
C GLU A 35 -41.90 -36.72 3.02
N ALA A 36 -41.97 -35.51 2.48
CA ALA A 36 -40.85 -34.99 1.72
C ALA A 36 -39.72 -34.78 2.72
N ARG A 37 -38.73 -35.68 2.69
CA ARG A 37 -37.45 -35.57 3.39
C ARG A 37 -36.87 -34.18 3.12
N GLY A 38 -37.07 -33.28 4.07
CA GLY A 38 -36.28 -32.08 4.19
C GLY A 38 -34.82 -32.52 4.29
N ALA A 39 -33.98 -31.98 3.41
CA ALA A 39 -32.55 -31.99 3.65
C ALA A 39 -32.33 -31.45 5.08
N PRO A 40 -31.50 -32.10 5.91
CA PRO A 40 -31.24 -31.59 7.25
C PRO A 40 -30.72 -30.16 7.13
N PRO A 41 -31.08 -29.25 8.06
CA PRO A 41 -30.47 -27.93 8.10
C PRO A 41 -28.97 -28.16 8.16
N GLY A 42 -28.27 -27.73 7.10
CA GLY A 42 -26.83 -27.86 6.99
C GLY A 42 -26.23 -27.30 8.27
N THR A 43 -25.66 -28.20 9.07
CA THR A 43 -24.90 -27.87 10.27
C THR A 43 -23.97 -26.74 9.86
N LYS A 44 -24.13 -25.56 10.47
CA LYS A 44 -23.17 -24.46 10.31
C LYS A 44 -21.81 -25.08 10.57
N ALA A 45 -21.00 -25.19 9.51
CA ALA A 45 -19.63 -25.64 9.65
C ALA A 45 -18.98 -24.64 10.60
N ALA A 46 -18.73 -25.08 11.83
CA ALA A 46 -17.96 -24.32 12.79
C ALA A 46 -16.64 -23.99 12.07
N VAL A 47 -16.39 -22.71 11.87
CA VAL A 47 -15.09 -22.23 11.40
C VAL A 47 -14.11 -22.69 12.45
N THR A 48 -13.41 -23.78 12.17
CA THR A 48 -12.37 -24.32 13.04
C THR A 48 -11.31 -23.24 13.14
N ALA A 49 -11.20 -22.62 14.32
CA ALA A 49 -10.08 -21.78 14.68
C ALA A 49 -8.81 -22.56 14.37
N SER A 50 -8.02 -22.05 13.43
CA SER A 50 -6.65 -22.53 13.20
C SER A 50 -5.91 -22.50 14.53
N ALA A 51 -5.26 -23.62 14.90
CA ALA A 51 -4.52 -23.74 16.14
C ALA A 51 -3.52 -22.57 16.29
N PRO A 52 -3.32 -22.04 17.51
CA PRO A 52 -2.44 -20.90 17.75
C PRO A 52 -1.03 -21.23 17.25
N VAL A 53 -0.52 -20.41 16.33
CA VAL A 53 0.83 -20.55 15.78
C VAL A 53 1.81 -20.16 16.89
N GLN A 54 2.56 -21.11 17.41
CA GLN A 54 3.63 -20.86 18.36
C GLN A 54 4.86 -20.35 17.58
N ASP A 55 5.03 -19.03 17.48
CA ASP A 55 6.20 -18.44 16.80
C ASP A 55 7.45 -18.35 17.70
N GLY A 56 7.33 -18.77 18.97
CA GLY A 56 8.42 -18.85 19.94
C GLY A 56 8.96 -17.49 20.40
N ARG A 57 8.38 -16.38 19.95
CA ARG A 57 8.82 -15.04 20.32
C ARG A 57 8.16 -14.59 21.61
N LYS A 58 8.92 -13.82 22.39
CA LYS A 58 8.39 -13.07 23.53
C LYS A 58 8.19 -11.64 23.09
N TYR A 59 6.96 -11.17 23.20
CA TYR A 59 6.59 -9.78 22.94
C TYR A 59 6.54 -9.03 24.26
N SER A 60 6.95 -7.77 24.25
CA SER A 60 6.92 -6.92 25.43
C SER A 60 6.90 -5.46 25.03
N LYS A 61 6.12 -4.65 25.74
CA LYS A 61 6.08 -3.19 25.60
C LYS A 61 7.45 -2.56 25.92
N PRO A 62 8.08 -1.86 24.96
CA PRO A 62 9.25 -1.03 25.23
C PRO A 62 8.97 0.11 26.22
N SER A 63 10.03 0.74 26.75
CA SER A 63 9.87 1.89 27.65
C SER A 63 9.27 3.11 26.95
N ASP A 64 8.55 3.96 27.68
CA ASP A 64 7.96 5.20 27.14
C ASP A 64 8.98 6.10 26.41
N ALA A 65 10.18 6.22 26.98
CA ALA A 65 11.27 7.00 26.37
C ALA A 65 11.73 6.41 25.03
N GLU A 66 11.73 5.09 24.90
CA GLU A 66 12.03 4.41 23.64
C GLU A 66 10.89 4.62 22.63
N LEU A 67 9.64 4.47 23.06
CA LEU A 67 8.46 4.68 22.21
C LEU A 67 8.42 6.10 21.63
N LYS A 68 8.72 7.12 22.43
CA LYS A 68 8.80 8.51 21.94
C LYS A 68 9.89 8.73 20.89
N ARG A 69 10.93 7.91 20.88
CA ARG A 69 12.05 7.99 19.93
C ARG A 69 11.78 7.18 18.66
N THR A 70 11.09 6.06 18.77
CA THR A 70 10.91 5.10 17.65
C THR A 70 9.58 5.24 16.93
N LEU A 71 8.52 5.65 17.63
CA LEU A 71 7.20 5.83 17.03
C LEU A 71 7.07 7.23 16.43
N SER A 72 6.26 7.34 15.37
CA SER A 72 5.78 8.63 14.90
C SER A 72 4.89 9.28 15.97
N PRO A 73 4.74 10.62 15.99
CA PRO A 73 3.84 11.29 16.93
C PRO A 73 2.41 10.74 16.89
N THR A 74 1.89 10.43 15.69
CA THR A 74 0.56 9.81 15.53
C THR A 74 0.53 8.39 16.07
N ALA A 75 1.51 7.54 15.76
CA ALA A 75 1.56 6.18 16.28
C ALA A 75 1.66 6.17 17.81
N TYR A 76 2.48 7.05 18.38
CA TYR A 76 2.58 7.23 19.83
C TYR A 76 1.24 7.69 20.43
N GLN A 77 0.61 8.71 19.85
CA GLN A 77 -0.68 9.21 20.32
C GLN A 77 -1.79 8.16 20.22
N VAL A 78 -1.87 7.44 19.10
CA VAL A 78 -2.84 6.38 18.89
C VAL A 78 -2.61 5.25 19.90
N THR A 79 -1.42 4.68 19.94
CA THR A 79 -1.15 3.46 20.73
C THR A 79 -1.12 3.71 22.23
N GLN A 80 -0.59 4.86 22.70
CA GLN A 80 -0.36 5.14 24.12
C GLN A 80 -1.43 6.04 24.77
N HIS A 81 -2.16 6.81 23.96
CA HIS A 81 -3.10 7.82 24.44
C HIS A 81 -4.49 7.70 23.78
N GLU A 82 -4.82 6.51 23.27
CA GLU A 82 -6.15 6.18 22.72
C GLU A 82 -6.60 7.15 21.62
N GLY A 83 -5.63 7.71 20.90
CA GLY A 83 -5.89 8.56 19.75
C GLY A 83 -6.50 7.79 18.59
N THR A 84 -7.11 8.51 17.66
CA THR A 84 -7.62 7.94 16.41
C THR A 84 -7.02 8.72 15.24
N GLU A 85 -6.43 8.03 14.28
CA GLU A 85 -5.91 8.66 13.06
C GLU A 85 -7.07 9.04 12.10
N PRO A 86 -6.88 9.99 11.17
CA PRO A 86 -7.97 10.37 10.27
C PRO A 86 -8.37 9.26 9.28
N PRO A 87 -9.68 9.12 8.95
CA PRO A 87 -10.12 8.17 7.94
C PRO A 87 -9.63 8.58 6.55
N PHE A 88 -9.40 7.59 5.68
CA PHE A 88 -8.93 7.73 4.29
C PHE A 88 -7.57 8.42 4.12
N ARG A 89 -6.92 8.77 5.23
CA ARG A 89 -5.62 9.47 5.27
C ARG A 89 -4.67 8.72 6.19
N ASN A 90 -4.56 7.43 5.95
CA ASN A 90 -3.71 6.53 6.71
C ASN A 90 -3.10 5.45 5.82
N ALA A 91 -2.15 4.69 6.36
CA ALA A 91 -1.28 3.82 5.57
C ALA A 91 -2.00 2.59 4.99
N TYR A 92 -3.01 2.06 5.69
CA TYR A 92 -3.53 0.73 5.37
C TYR A 92 -5.01 0.65 5.02
N TRP A 93 -5.76 1.76 4.97
CA TRP A 93 -7.17 1.69 4.58
C TRP A 93 -7.38 1.06 3.20
N ASN A 94 -6.62 1.48 2.17
CA ASN A 94 -6.70 0.93 0.80
C ASN A 94 -5.57 -0.06 0.45
N HIS A 95 -4.91 -0.62 1.47
CA HIS A 95 -3.79 -1.53 1.27
C HIS A 95 -4.30 -2.97 1.07
N HIS A 96 -3.79 -3.67 0.04
CA HIS A 96 -4.28 -4.98 -0.39
C HIS A 96 -3.20 -6.07 -0.54
N GLU A 97 -1.93 -5.76 -0.23
CA GLU A 97 -0.86 -6.75 -0.33
C GLU A 97 -1.07 -7.90 0.67
N GLU A 98 -0.69 -9.14 0.28
CA GLU A 98 -0.73 -10.28 1.20
C GLU A 98 0.37 -10.16 2.27
N GLY A 99 -0.02 -10.26 3.55
CA GLY A 99 0.93 -10.21 4.66
C GLY A 99 0.29 -10.12 6.04
N LEU A 100 1.15 -9.93 7.04
CA LEU A 100 0.75 -9.76 8.44
C LEU A 100 0.75 -8.29 8.83
N TYR A 101 -0.23 -7.91 9.64
CA TYR A 101 -0.24 -6.67 10.38
C TYR A 101 0.16 -6.98 11.83
N VAL A 102 1.30 -6.42 12.24
CA VAL A 102 1.85 -6.60 13.58
C VAL A 102 1.71 -5.30 14.38
N ASP A 103 1.65 -5.40 15.70
CA ASP A 103 1.72 -4.25 16.59
C ASP A 103 2.99 -3.43 16.31
N VAL A 104 2.84 -2.13 16.09
CA VAL A 104 3.98 -1.24 15.86
C VAL A 104 4.87 -1.11 17.10
N VAL A 105 4.32 -1.36 18.30
CA VAL A 105 5.02 -1.24 19.58
C VAL A 105 5.81 -2.50 19.91
N SER A 106 5.14 -3.65 19.97
CA SER A 106 5.75 -4.91 20.42
C SER A 106 6.23 -5.81 19.29
N GLY A 107 5.71 -5.61 18.07
CA GLY A 107 5.91 -6.51 16.95
C GLY A 107 5.07 -7.79 16.99
N GLU A 108 4.14 -7.91 17.93
CA GLU A 108 3.18 -9.02 18.07
C GLU A 108 2.27 -9.12 16.83
N PRO A 109 2.09 -10.29 16.20
CA PRO A 109 1.15 -10.48 15.09
C PRO A 109 -0.31 -10.33 15.52
N LEU A 110 -1.04 -9.39 14.90
CA LEU A 110 -2.42 -9.06 15.30
C LEU A 110 -3.45 -9.44 14.25
N PHE A 111 -3.19 -9.14 12.96
CA PHE A 111 -4.16 -9.38 11.88
C PHE A 111 -3.49 -9.94 10.62
N SER A 112 -4.27 -10.66 9.81
CA SER A 112 -3.87 -11.09 8.47
C SER A 112 -4.54 -10.23 7.41
N SER A 113 -3.85 -9.96 6.31
CA SER A 113 -4.46 -9.41 5.10
C SER A 113 -5.60 -10.28 4.55
N ARG A 114 -5.64 -11.58 4.88
CA ARG A 114 -6.72 -12.51 4.45
C ARG A 114 -8.05 -12.24 5.13
N ASP A 115 -8.01 -11.65 6.31
CA ASP A 115 -9.19 -11.26 7.06
C ASP A 115 -9.53 -9.77 6.86
N LYS A 116 -8.69 -9.02 6.11
CA LYS A 116 -8.94 -7.61 5.75
C LYS A 116 -10.06 -7.51 4.71
N PHE A 117 -10.95 -6.53 4.88
CA PHE A 117 -12.00 -6.23 3.91
C PHE A 117 -12.27 -4.72 3.81
N GLU A 118 -12.97 -4.31 2.74
CA GLU A 118 -13.34 -2.93 2.48
C GLU A 118 -14.66 -2.56 3.18
N SER A 119 -14.57 -1.93 4.35
CA SER A 119 -15.74 -1.50 5.13
C SER A 119 -16.32 -0.15 4.68
N GLY A 120 -15.58 0.62 3.89
CA GLY A 120 -15.95 1.99 3.52
C GLY A 120 -15.79 3.02 4.64
N THR A 121 -15.22 2.65 5.78
CA THR A 121 -15.05 3.55 6.95
C THR A 121 -13.82 4.45 6.85
N GLY A 122 -12.86 4.09 6.00
CA GLY A 122 -11.60 4.81 5.84
C GLY A 122 -10.48 4.35 6.79
N TRP A 123 -10.66 3.25 7.53
CA TRP A 123 -9.61 2.57 8.29
C TRP A 123 -9.49 1.10 7.84
N PRO A 124 -8.30 0.48 7.98
CA PRO A 124 -8.18 -0.96 7.74
C PRO A 124 -9.16 -1.72 8.66
N SER A 125 -9.96 -2.57 8.05
CA SER A 125 -11.01 -3.32 8.73
C SER A 125 -10.78 -4.81 8.54
N PHE A 126 -10.89 -5.57 9.63
CA PHE A 126 -10.68 -7.01 9.64
C PHE A 126 -11.90 -7.74 10.20
N THR A 127 -12.17 -8.94 9.71
CA THR A 127 -13.29 -9.75 10.20
C THR A 127 -12.99 -10.47 11.51
N ARG A 128 -11.70 -10.66 11.82
CA ARG A 128 -11.19 -11.28 13.06
C ARG A 128 -9.69 -10.98 13.25
N PRO A 129 -9.18 -11.07 14.49
CA PRO A 129 -7.74 -11.13 14.74
C PRO A 129 -7.14 -12.46 14.27
N LEU A 130 -5.82 -12.45 14.10
CA LEU A 130 -5.02 -13.61 13.72
C LEU A 130 -5.09 -14.71 14.80
N ASP A 131 -5.01 -14.29 16.07
CA ASP A 131 -5.27 -15.09 17.25
C ASP A 131 -5.94 -14.22 18.32
N LYS A 132 -7.04 -14.71 18.91
CA LYS A 132 -7.73 -14.01 20.00
C LYS A 132 -6.87 -13.89 21.26
N ALA A 133 -5.86 -14.76 21.43
CA ALA A 133 -4.97 -14.70 22.58
C ALA A 133 -4.04 -13.47 22.59
N HIS A 134 -3.87 -12.79 21.45
CA HIS A 134 -3.00 -11.62 21.25
C HIS A 134 -3.76 -10.29 21.29
N VAL A 135 -5.08 -10.32 21.41
CA VAL A 135 -5.95 -9.14 21.40
C VAL A 135 -6.82 -9.12 22.66
N VAL A 136 -6.88 -7.96 23.31
CA VAL A 136 -7.72 -7.71 24.48
C VAL A 136 -8.87 -6.78 24.08
N GLU A 137 -10.09 -7.21 24.37
CA GLU A 137 -11.31 -6.43 24.16
C GLU A 137 -11.72 -5.80 25.50
N LYS A 138 -11.89 -4.48 25.54
CA LYS A 138 -12.31 -3.73 26.74
C LYS A 138 -13.55 -2.91 26.44
N SER A 139 -14.51 -2.89 27.37
CA SER A 139 -15.67 -1.99 27.27
C SER A 139 -15.20 -0.53 27.38
N ASP A 140 -15.61 0.29 26.41
CA ASP A 140 -15.31 1.71 26.30
C ASP A 140 -16.64 2.49 26.28
N GLY A 141 -16.95 3.16 27.40
CA GLY A 141 -18.11 4.05 27.54
C GLY A 141 -17.80 5.53 27.31
N SER A 142 -16.61 5.86 26.79
CA SER A 142 -16.21 7.23 26.53
C SER A 142 -17.07 7.87 25.43
N LEU A 143 -17.13 9.21 25.42
CA LEU A 143 -17.91 10.00 24.46
C LEU A 143 -19.42 9.68 24.42
N GLY A 144 -19.95 9.02 25.47
CA GLY A 144 -21.38 8.69 25.57
C GLY A 144 -21.84 7.59 24.62
N MET A 145 -20.91 6.80 24.08
CA MET A 145 -21.18 5.65 23.21
C MET A 145 -20.69 4.37 23.90
N GLU A 146 -21.44 3.28 23.80
CA GLU A 146 -20.92 1.96 24.18
C GLU A 146 -20.14 1.38 22.99
N ARG A 147 -18.83 1.28 23.14
CA ARG A 147 -17.92 0.66 22.16
C ARG A 147 -17.09 -0.41 22.85
N VAL A 148 -16.50 -1.30 22.06
CA VAL A 148 -15.52 -2.28 22.56
C VAL A 148 -14.17 -1.91 21.97
N GLU A 149 -13.29 -1.38 22.83
CA GLU A 149 -11.91 -1.07 22.51
C GLU A 149 -11.12 -2.36 22.27
N VAL A 150 -10.25 -2.32 21.27
CA VAL A 150 -9.37 -3.42 20.89
C VAL A 150 -7.93 -2.99 21.18
N ARG A 151 -7.21 -3.78 21.98
CA ARG A 151 -5.81 -3.53 22.37
C ARG A 151 -4.91 -4.73 22.07
N SER A 152 -3.63 -4.48 21.76
CA SER A 152 -2.63 -5.56 21.73
C SER A 152 -2.34 -6.03 23.15
N LYS A 153 -2.09 -7.33 23.35
CA LYS A 153 -1.89 -7.89 24.68
C LYS A 153 -0.53 -7.53 25.25
N ASP A 154 0.55 -7.76 24.48
CA ASP A 154 1.91 -7.64 25.01
C ASP A 154 2.48 -6.22 24.85
N GLY A 155 1.95 -5.43 23.92
CA GLY A 155 2.28 -4.01 23.74
C GLY A 155 1.37 -3.05 24.51
N ASP A 156 0.20 -3.52 24.98
CA ASP A 156 -0.88 -2.67 25.51
C ASP A 156 -1.13 -1.44 24.62
N SER A 157 -1.12 -1.64 23.30
CA SER A 157 -1.36 -0.60 22.31
C SER A 157 -2.86 -0.48 22.08
N HIS A 158 -3.41 0.73 22.15
CA HIS A 158 -4.73 0.98 21.58
C HIS A 158 -4.68 0.78 20.06
N LEU A 159 -5.51 -0.15 19.56
CA LEU A 159 -5.56 -0.50 18.15
C LEU A 159 -6.76 0.19 17.48
N GLY A 160 -7.92 0.16 18.13
CA GLY A 160 -9.16 0.72 17.61
C GLY A 160 -10.36 0.11 18.32
N HIS A 161 -11.40 -0.21 17.57
CA HIS A 161 -12.65 -0.74 18.12
C HIS A 161 -13.22 -1.87 17.27
N VAL A 162 -13.99 -2.76 17.91
CA VAL A 162 -14.74 -3.82 17.24
C VAL A 162 -16.24 -3.49 17.26
N PHE A 163 -16.91 -3.78 16.14
CA PHE A 163 -18.32 -3.52 15.91
C PHE A 163 -19.03 -4.78 15.36
N GLU A 164 -20.32 -4.92 15.62
CA GLU A 164 -21.16 -6.05 15.17
C GLU A 164 -21.80 -5.82 13.78
N ASP A 165 -21.21 -4.96 12.94
CA ASP A 165 -21.67 -4.62 11.60
C ASP A 165 -20.73 -5.12 10.49
N GLY A 166 -19.94 -6.15 10.80
CA GLY A 166 -19.02 -6.77 9.85
C GLY A 166 -19.68 -7.78 8.93
N PRO A 167 -18.97 -8.25 7.89
CA PRO A 167 -19.46 -9.27 7.00
C PRO A 167 -19.53 -10.64 7.69
N GLU A 168 -20.38 -11.52 7.17
CA GLU A 168 -20.36 -12.94 7.50
C GLU A 168 -19.01 -13.57 7.14
N PRO A 169 -18.55 -14.63 7.85
CA PRO A 169 -19.29 -15.41 8.84
C PRO A 169 -19.16 -14.94 10.29
N THR A 170 -18.31 -13.95 10.57
CA THR A 170 -18.08 -13.49 11.95
C THR A 170 -19.12 -12.45 12.37
N GLY A 171 -19.63 -11.65 11.43
CA GLY A 171 -20.46 -10.48 11.73
C GLY A 171 -19.69 -9.35 12.42
N LEU A 172 -18.37 -9.48 12.57
CA LEU A 172 -17.54 -8.55 13.31
C LEU A 172 -16.68 -7.71 12.38
N ARG A 173 -16.55 -6.43 12.71
CA ARG A 173 -15.64 -5.48 12.06
C ARG A 173 -14.67 -4.93 13.10
N TYR A 174 -13.45 -5.46 13.09
CA TYR A 174 -12.32 -4.86 13.78
C TYR A 174 -11.83 -3.67 12.96
N CYS A 175 -12.19 -2.46 13.39
CA CYS A 175 -11.82 -1.20 12.75
C CYS A 175 -10.57 -0.64 13.44
N ILE A 176 -9.43 -0.72 12.78
CA ILE A 176 -8.12 -0.56 13.43
C ILE A 176 -7.40 0.67 12.85
N ASN A 177 -6.67 1.39 13.69
CA ASN A 177 -5.79 2.45 13.27
C ASN A 177 -4.54 1.85 12.60
N SER A 178 -4.26 2.23 11.36
CA SER A 178 -3.01 1.93 10.66
C SER A 178 -1.79 2.38 11.44
N ALA A 179 -1.85 3.52 12.12
CA ALA A 179 -0.77 4.02 12.97
C ALA A 179 -0.43 3.10 14.15
N SER A 180 -1.31 2.17 14.53
CA SER A 180 -1.03 1.12 15.53
C SER A 180 -0.37 -0.14 14.94
N LEU A 181 -0.26 -0.22 13.61
CA LEU A 181 0.15 -1.40 12.87
C LEU A 181 1.43 -1.16 12.07
N ARG A 182 2.18 -2.24 11.86
CA ARG A 182 3.22 -2.35 10.85
C ARG A 182 2.91 -3.54 9.95
N PHE A 183 2.94 -3.34 8.64
CA PHE A 183 2.71 -4.42 7.68
C PHE A 183 4.01 -5.18 7.35
N ILE A 184 3.90 -6.50 7.19
CA ILE A 184 4.97 -7.39 6.77
C ILE A 184 4.48 -8.25 5.61
N PRO A 185 4.97 -8.00 4.38
CA PRO A 185 4.67 -8.82 3.21
C PRO A 185 4.95 -10.31 3.43
N VAL A 186 4.15 -11.20 2.83
CA VAL A 186 4.32 -12.66 2.97
C VAL A 186 5.73 -13.13 2.58
N ASN A 187 6.31 -12.55 1.54
CA ASN A 187 7.67 -12.89 1.08
C ASN A 187 8.78 -12.44 2.06
N GLU A 188 8.48 -11.57 3.01
CA GLU A 188 9.42 -11.08 4.03
C GLU A 188 9.21 -11.73 5.41
N LEU A 189 8.14 -12.51 5.61
CA LEU A 189 7.80 -13.10 6.91
C LEU A 189 8.97 -13.90 7.49
N ALA A 190 9.55 -14.83 6.73
CA ALA A 190 10.68 -15.63 7.20
C ALA A 190 11.89 -14.75 7.57
N ALA A 191 12.24 -13.80 6.70
CA ALA A 191 13.39 -12.92 6.90
C ALA A 191 13.22 -12.00 8.13
N LYS A 192 11.99 -11.60 8.45
CA LYS A 192 11.66 -10.74 9.60
C LYS A 192 11.32 -11.52 10.88
N GLY A 193 11.53 -12.83 10.89
CA GLY A 193 11.30 -13.68 12.07
C GLY A 193 9.83 -14.02 12.33
N TYR A 194 8.99 -13.97 11.30
CA TYR A 194 7.57 -14.37 11.32
C TYR A 194 7.33 -15.62 10.45
N GLY A 195 8.39 -16.40 10.18
CA GLY A 195 8.31 -17.57 9.29
C GLY A 195 7.30 -18.63 9.74
N ALA A 196 7.02 -18.73 11.05
CA ALA A 196 6.00 -19.61 11.60
C ALA A 196 4.59 -19.34 11.04
N TRP A 197 4.34 -18.13 10.53
CA TRP A 197 3.04 -17.71 10.00
C TRP A 197 2.88 -17.93 8.49
N LEU A 198 3.91 -18.40 7.79
CA LEU A 198 3.84 -18.74 6.36
C LEU A 198 2.73 -19.75 6.02
N PRO A 199 2.43 -20.78 6.85
CA PRO A 199 1.32 -21.70 6.62
C PRO A 199 -0.05 -21.04 6.58
N SER A 200 -0.26 -19.96 7.36
CA SER A 200 -1.47 -19.15 7.30
C SER A 200 -1.67 -18.47 5.94
N PHE A 201 -0.60 -18.42 5.13
CA PHE A 201 -0.58 -17.95 3.75
C PHE A 201 -0.52 -19.07 2.69
N GLY A 202 -0.67 -20.35 3.09
CA GLY A 202 -0.53 -21.49 2.18
C GLY A 202 0.91 -21.74 1.74
N ARG A 203 1.90 -21.25 2.50
CA ARG A 203 3.33 -21.44 2.23
C ARG A 203 3.95 -22.34 3.29
N ALA A 204 4.97 -23.12 2.92
CA ALA A 204 5.67 -23.98 3.88
C ALA A 204 6.38 -23.14 4.94
N ALA A 205 6.24 -23.51 6.22
CA ALA A 205 7.05 -22.94 7.30
C ALA A 205 8.53 -23.34 7.09
N PRO A 206 9.50 -22.48 7.45
CA PRO A 206 10.90 -22.89 7.49
C PRO A 206 11.05 -23.99 8.56
N GLY A 207 11.53 -25.17 8.18
CA GLY A 207 11.83 -26.24 9.13
C GLY A 207 12.91 -25.79 10.14
N GLU A 208 12.78 -26.21 11.40
CA GLU A 208 13.72 -25.89 12.48
C GLU A 208 15.18 -26.28 12.14
N PRO A 209 16.18 -25.57 12.70
CA PRO A 209 17.58 -25.80 12.35
C PRO A 209 18.14 -27.02 13.09
N GLN A 210 18.62 -28.02 12.35
CA GLN A 210 19.58 -29.00 12.87
C GLN A 210 20.78 -29.10 11.93
N GLY A 211 21.96 -28.75 12.47
CA GLY A 211 23.26 -29.35 12.13
C GLY A 211 23.81 -29.16 10.70
N ALA A 212 24.97 -28.53 10.60
CA ALA A 212 25.74 -28.44 9.37
C ALA A 212 26.04 -29.81 8.73
N MET A 213 25.81 -29.94 7.41
CA MET A 213 26.72 -30.55 6.42
C MET A 213 26.12 -30.45 5.00
N ALA A 214 26.97 -30.12 4.02
CA ALA A 214 26.69 -30.15 2.58
C ALA A 214 27.37 -31.39 1.94
N PRO A 215 27.15 -31.71 0.65
CA PRO A 215 25.88 -31.82 -0.08
C PRO A 215 25.78 -33.18 -0.84
N ALA A 216 24.58 -33.54 -1.36
CA ALA A 216 24.48 -34.49 -2.48
C ALA A 216 23.26 -34.21 -3.37
N ALA A 217 23.46 -34.47 -4.66
CA ALA A 217 22.73 -33.97 -5.82
C ALA A 217 21.28 -34.46 -6.02
N GLY A 218 20.48 -33.58 -6.66
CA GLY A 218 19.70 -33.97 -7.84
C GLY A 218 18.17 -33.92 -7.74
N ALA A 219 17.55 -32.77 -8.10
CA ALA A 219 16.57 -32.63 -9.20
C ALA A 219 15.73 -31.34 -9.08
N ALA A 220 15.62 -30.63 -10.22
CA ALA A 220 14.74 -29.51 -10.55
C ALA A 220 15.05 -28.13 -9.92
N VAL A 221 15.68 -27.30 -10.74
CA VAL A 221 16.19 -25.95 -10.48
C VAL A 221 15.05 -24.92 -10.51
N LEU A 222 14.74 -24.33 -9.36
CA LEU A 222 14.41 -22.91 -9.27
C LEU A 222 15.57 -22.25 -8.53
N ALA A 223 16.43 -21.57 -9.28
CA ALA A 223 17.65 -20.97 -8.76
C ALA A 223 17.30 -19.96 -7.65
N LYS A 224 17.73 -20.29 -6.42
CA LYS A 224 17.94 -19.33 -5.34
C LYS A 224 18.91 -18.27 -5.87
N ALA A 225 18.42 -17.07 -6.16
CA ALA A 225 19.29 -15.96 -6.53
C ALA A 225 20.22 -15.69 -5.33
N ALA A 226 21.50 -16.00 -5.51
CA ALA A 226 22.56 -15.47 -4.66
C ALA A 226 22.40 -13.94 -4.58
N ALA A 227 22.80 -13.33 -3.46
CA ALA A 227 22.98 -11.88 -3.41
C ALA A 227 23.76 -11.46 -4.67
N PRO A 228 23.27 -10.45 -5.43
CA PRO A 228 23.83 -10.12 -6.72
C PRO A 228 25.32 -9.79 -6.55
N THR A 229 26.19 -10.57 -7.21
CA THR A 229 27.60 -10.23 -7.39
C THR A 229 27.71 -8.90 -8.14
N GLU A 230 28.77 -8.11 -7.97
CA GLU A 230 28.94 -6.82 -8.70
C GLU A 230 28.69 -6.94 -10.21
N ALA A 231 29.05 -8.08 -10.83
CA ALA A 231 28.79 -8.39 -12.25
C ALA A 231 27.30 -8.53 -12.63
N SER A 232 26.36 -8.29 -11.71
CA SER A 232 24.91 -8.36 -11.90
C SER A 232 24.17 -7.12 -11.40
N ARG A 233 24.87 -5.99 -11.34
CA ARG A 233 24.33 -4.67 -10.98
C ARG A 233 24.50 -3.72 -12.15
N GLU A 234 23.48 -2.91 -12.39
CA GLU A 234 23.54 -1.77 -13.29
C GLU A 234 23.05 -0.53 -12.55
N THR A 235 23.60 0.63 -12.86
CA THR A 235 23.27 1.92 -12.21
C THR A 235 22.55 2.82 -13.20
N ALA A 236 21.54 3.55 -12.73
CA ALA A 236 20.86 4.62 -13.45
C ALA A 236 20.78 5.89 -12.61
N TYR A 237 20.89 7.05 -13.24
CA TYR A 237 20.66 8.36 -12.61
C TYR A 237 19.44 9.01 -13.26
N LEU A 238 18.39 9.21 -12.46
CA LEU A 238 17.09 9.67 -12.93
C LEU A 238 16.65 10.91 -12.15
N ALA A 239 16.17 11.94 -12.86
CA ALA A 239 15.58 13.15 -12.29
C ALA A 239 14.18 13.37 -12.88
N GLY A 240 13.22 13.73 -12.04
CA GLY A 240 11.82 13.84 -12.44
C GLY A 240 10.98 14.67 -11.47
N GLY A 241 11.60 15.64 -10.79
CA GLY A 241 10.98 16.42 -9.71
C GLY A 241 11.63 16.16 -8.36
N CYS A 242 10.91 16.47 -7.28
CA CYS A 242 11.35 16.19 -5.91
C CYS A 242 11.82 14.74 -5.76
N PHE A 243 13.09 14.54 -5.42
CA PHE A 243 13.70 13.22 -5.35
C PHE A 243 13.12 12.31 -4.25
N TRP A 244 12.38 12.85 -3.26
CA TRP A 244 11.78 12.09 -2.17
C TRP A 244 10.68 11.16 -2.68
N GLY A 245 9.76 11.71 -3.49
CA GLY A 245 8.69 10.95 -4.11
C GLY A 245 9.21 9.96 -5.14
N MET A 246 10.25 10.35 -5.89
CA MET A 246 10.90 9.44 -6.83
C MET A 246 11.55 8.25 -6.13
N GLU A 247 12.38 8.49 -5.11
CA GLU A 247 13.06 7.44 -4.35
C GLU A 247 12.06 6.46 -3.73
N ASP A 248 10.98 6.97 -3.14
CA ASP A 248 9.96 6.14 -2.50
C ASP A 248 9.26 5.18 -3.47
N ILE A 249 9.04 5.61 -4.72
CA ILE A 249 8.51 4.71 -5.75
C ILE A 249 9.60 3.77 -6.26
N LEU A 250 10.79 4.30 -6.60
CA LEU A 250 11.88 3.54 -7.22
C LEU A 250 12.33 2.37 -6.34
N ARG A 251 12.47 2.59 -5.03
CA ARG A 251 12.95 1.56 -4.10
C ARG A 251 12.01 0.36 -3.96
N LYS A 252 10.73 0.52 -4.30
CA LYS A 252 9.70 -0.53 -4.21
C LYS A 252 9.64 -1.37 -5.49
N ILE A 253 10.36 -1.00 -6.55
CA ILE A 253 10.33 -1.70 -7.83
C ILE A 253 11.07 -3.03 -7.73
N PRO A 254 10.43 -4.16 -8.09
CA PRO A 254 11.11 -5.45 -8.16
C PRO A 254 12.34 -5.40 -9.07
N GLY A 255 13.50 -5.77 -8.54
CA GLY A 255 14.77 -5.72 -9.24
C GLY A 255 15.65 -4.51 -8.90
N VAL A 256 15.11 -3.47 -8.25
CA VAL A 256 15.93 -2.43 -7.62
C VAL A 256 16.59 -3.00 -6.36
N ILE A 257 17.88 -2.69 -6.20
CA ILE A 257 18.75 -3.17 -5.11
C ILE A 257 19.03 -2.03 -4.12
N GLU A 258 19.32 -0.83 -4.63
CA GLU A 258 19.71 0.32 -3.84
C GLU A 258 19.18 1.60 -4.48
N THR A 259 18.81 2.56 -3.64
CA THR A 259 18.53 3.93 -4.02
C THR A 259 19.35 4.89 -3.16
N GLU A 260 19.80 5.99 -3.75
CA GLU A 260 20.39 7.12 -3.02
C GLU A 260 19.94 8.41 -3.72
N VAL A 261 19.47 9.40 -2.96
CA VAL A 261 19.12 10.72 -3.52
C VAL A 261 20.34 11.64 -3.54
N GLY A 262 20.40 12.51 -4.53
CA GLY A 262 21.55 13.41 -4.72
C GLY A 262 21.35 14.42 -5.82
N TYR A 263 22.45 15.10 -6.15
CA TYR A 263 22.52 16.18 -7.11
C TYR A 263 23.48 15.81 -8.25
N THR A 264 23.06 16.02 -9.49
CA THR A 264 23.92 15.80 -10.67
C THR A 264 23.48 16.65 -11.87
N GLY A 265 24.28 16.69 -12.93
CA GLY A 265 23.98 17.44 -14.16
C GLY A 265 24.24 18.96 -14.09
N GLY A 266 24.77 19.45 -12.97
CA GLY A 266 25.24 20.82 -12.77
C GLY A 266 26.76 20.93 -12.82
N ALA A 267 27.28 22.15 -12.66
CA ALA A 267 28.71 22.45 -12.75
C ALA A 267 29.39 22.64 -11.38
N SER A 268 28.61 22.83 -10.31
CA SER A 268 29.15 23.05 -8.96
C SER A 268 29.66 21.74 -8.34
N LYS A 269 30.79 21.78 -7.65
CA LYS A 269 31.32 20.62 -6.92
C LYS A 269 30.91 20.68 -5.47
N GLY A 270 30.47 19.55 -4.91
CA GLY A 270 30.10 19.46 -3.49
C GLY A 270 28.94 20.37 -3.08
N ALA A 271 28.01 20.66 -3.99
CA ALA A 271 26.86 21.51 -3.73
C ALA A 271 25.99 20.94 -2.59
N THR A 272 25.54 21.80 -1.68
CA THR A 272 24.56 21.43 -0.65
C THR A 272 23.14 21.64 -1.14
N TYR A 273 22.15 21.17 -0.38
CA TYR A 273 20.75 21.46 -0.67
C TYR A 273 20.49 22.97 -0.79
N GLU A 274 21.07 23.79 0.09
CA GLU A 274 20.89 25.25 0.08
C GLU A 274 21.39 25.87 -1.23
N ASP A 275 22.50 25.38 -1.77
CA ASP A 275 23.03 25.83 -3.06
C ASP A 275 22.09 25.41 -4.19
N VAL A 276 21.68 24.14 -4.22
CA VAL A 276 20.83 23.58 -5.30
C VAL A 276 19.44 24.20 -5.30
N HIS A 277 18.90 24.53 -4.12
CA HIS A 277 17.58 25.14 -3.96
C HIS A 277 17.47 26.50 -4.68
N THR A 278 18.57 27.24 -4.82
CA THR A 278 18.61 28.51 -5.58
C THR A 278 18.34 28.33 -7.08
N GLY A 279 18.61 27.13 -7.62
CA GLY A 279 18.58 26.84 -9.05
C GLY A 279 19.81 27.30 -9.84
N GLU A 280 20.79 27.95 -9.20
CA GLU A 280 21.96 28.54 -9.86
C GLU A 280 23.07 27.51 -10.16
N THR A 281 23.10 26.39 -9.44
CA THR A 281 24.15 25.37 -9.58
C THR A 281 24.06 24.56 -10.86
N GLY A 282 22.90 24.60 -11.53
CA GLY A 282 22.56 23.76 -12.67
C GLY A 282 22.26 22.29 -12.34
N HIS A 283 22.39 21.86 -11.08
CA HIS A 283 22.07 20.49 -10.70
C HIS A 283 20.57 20.20 -10.85
N ALA A 284 20.26 18.93 -11.09
CA ALA A 284 18.94 18.35 -10.85
C ALA A 284 18.95 17.59 -9.53
N GLU A 285 17.83 17.60 -8.82
CA GLU A 285 17.50 16.56 -7.87
C GLU A 285 17.32 15.23 -8.61
N ALA A 286 18.09 14.23 -8.23
CA ALA A 286 18.16 12.95 -8.91
C ALA A 286 18.22 11.80 -7.91
N VAL A 287 17.95 10.60 -8.41
CA VAL A 287 18.08 9.34 -7.68
C VAL A 287 19.09 8.45 -8.40
N ARG A 288 20.10 7.98 -7.68
CA ARG A 288 20.94 6.85 -8.08
C ARG A 288 20.18 5.58 -7.80
N VAL A 289 19.92 4.80 -8.84
CA VAL A 289 19.21 3.51 -8.75
C VAL A 289 20.18 2.42 -9.15
N VAL A 290 20.51 1.52 -8.24
CA VAL A 290 21.26 0.30 -8.54
C VAL A 290 20.24 -0.83 -8.67
N PHE A 291 20.25 -1.56 -9.78
CA PHE A 291 19.27 -2.61 -10.06
C PHE A 291 19.92 -3.85 -10.68
N ASN A 292 19.21 -4.98 -10.62
CA ASN A 292 19.63 -6.23 -11.25
C ASN A 292 19.05 -6.29 -12.68
N PRO A 293 19.87 -6.19 -13.75
CA PRO A 293 19.37 -6.19 -15.13
C PRO A 293 18.70 -7.50 -15.54
N LYS A 294 18.87 -8.60 -14.77
CA LYS A 294 18.15 -9.86 -15.00
C LYS A 294 16.71 -9.84 -14.49
N LEU A 295 16.38 -8.94 -13.56
CA LEU A 295 15.03 -8.79 -12.98
C LEU A 295 14.32 -7.54 -13.51
N LEU A 296 15.10 -6.47 -13.74
CA LEU A 296 14.62 -5.20 -14.24
C LEU A 296 15.60 -4.67 -15.27
N THR A 297 15.23 -4.72 -16.56
CA THR A 297 16.03 -4.10 -17.62
C THR A 297 16.02 -2.57 -17.50
N TYR A 298 17.07 -1.87 -17.93
CA TYR A 298 17.10 -0.41 -18.02
C TYR A 298 15.91 0.17 -18.81
N GLU A 299 15.58 -0.44 -19.96
CA GLU A 299 14.39 -0.09 -20.75
C GLU A 299 13.09 -0.18 -19.94
N GLY A 300 12.90 -1.29 -19.21
CA GLY A 300 11.77 -1.50 -18.32
C GLY A 300 11.72 -0.51 -17.15
N LEU A 301 12.87 -0.16 -16.55
CA LEU A 301 12.96 0.90 -15.53
C LEU A 301 12.46 2.24 -16.09
N LEU A 302 12.83 2.58 -17.33
CA LEU A 302 12.41 3.83 -17.95
C LEU A 302 10.92 3.82 -18.36
N GLU A 303 10.49 2.82 -19.14
CA GLU A 303 9.18 2.80 -19.78
C GLU A 303 8.05 2.45 -18.82
N LYS A 304 8.27 1.48 -17.91
CA LYS A 304 7.21 1.01 -17.00
C LYS A 304 7.10 1.83 -15.72
N TRP A 305 8.13 2.61 -15.39
CA TRP A 305 8.22 3.32 -14.11
C TRP A 305 8.57 4.79 -14.26
N PHE A 306 9.78 5.13 -14.71
CA PHE A 306 10.26 6.53 -14.73
C PHE A 306 9.30 7.48 -15.45
N PHE A 307 8.90 7.15 -16.68
CA PHE A 307 7.99 7.99 -17.46
C PHE A 307 6.54 7.98 -16.96
N ARG A 308 6.19 7.13 -15.99
CA ARG A 308 4.85 7.07 -15.36
C ARG A 308 4.80 7.76 -14.00
N MET A 309 5.92 7.85 -13.29
CA MET A 309 5.97 8.38 -11.92
C MET A 309 6.00 9.91 -11.82
N HIS A 310 6.32 10.61 -12.91
CA HIS A 310 6.30 12.08 -12.99
C HIS A 310 5.60 12.58 -14.26
N ASP A 311 5.40 13.89 -14.40
CA ASP A 311 4.93 14.50 -15.65
C ASP A 311 6.17 14.87 -16.50
N PRO A 312 6.49 14.12 -17.56
CA PRO A 312 7.68 14.34 -18.36
C PRO A 312 7.48 15.47 -19.39
N THR A 313 6.38 16.22 -19.33
CA THR A 313 6.01 17.29 -20.27
C THR A 313 6.13 18.69 -19.68
N THR A 314 6.37 18.80 -18.37
CA THR A 314 6.55 20.07 -17.65
C THR A 314 8.02 20.46 -17.61
N LEU A 315 8.37 21.51 -18.34
CA LEU A 315 9.74 22.03 -18.37
C LEU A 315 10.10 22.67 -17.02
N ASN A 316 11.19 22.20 -16.39
CA ASN A 316 11.73 22.73 -15.13
C ASN A 316 10.69 22.84 -14.01
N ARG A 317 9.81 21.83 -13.91
CA ARG A 317 8.75 21.76 -12.90
C ARG A 317 8.28 20.33 -12.75
N GLN A 318 7.92 19.96 -11.54
CA GLN A 318 7.08 18.80 -11.27
C GLN A 318 6.03 19.15 -10.21
N GLY A 319 4.75 19.07 -10.58
CA GLY A 319 3.67 19.48 -9.67
C GLY A 319 3.85 20.93 -9.20
N ASN A 320 3.92 21.13 -7.88
CA ASN A 320 4.12 22.45 -7.27
C ASN A 320 5.62 22.84 -7.16
N ASP A 321 6.53 21.92 -7.45
CA ASP A 321 7.97 22.16 -7.36
C ASP A 321 8.47 22.79 -8.66
N VAL A 322 8.81 24.07 -8.62
CA VAL A 322 9.19 24.87 -9.79
C VAL A 322 10.66 25.24 -9.70
N GLY A 323 11.42 24.90 -10.74
CA GLY A 323 12.86 25.15 -10.79
C GLY A 323 13.58 24.18 -11.71
N THR A 324 14.73 24.60 -12.22
CA THR A 324 15.60 23.76 -13.08
C THR A 324 16.05 22.50 -12.34
N GLN A 325 16.18 22.55 -11.02
CA GLN A 325 16.49 21.40 -10.17
C GLN A 325 15.42 20.30 -10.18
N TYR A 326 14.17 20.64 -10.50
CA TYR A 326 13.06 19.67 -10.56
C TYR A 326 12.76 19.19 -11.99
N ARG A 327 13.67 19.44 -12.95
CA ARG A 327 13.47 19.04 -14.34
C ARG A 327 13.45 17.52 -14.51
N SER A 328 12.72 17.08 -15.53
CA SER A 328 12.82 15.71 -16.03
C SER A 328 14.14 15.51 -16.79
N ALA A 329 14.99 14.59 -16.34
CA ALA A 329 16.25 14.25 -16.98
C ALA A 329 16.68 12.79 -16.72
N ILE A 330 17.37 12.21 -17.70
CA ILE A 330 18.04 10.92 -17.62
C ILE A 330 19.52 11.17 -17.86
N PHE A 331 20.36 10.78 -16.89
CA PHE A 331 21.80 10.94 -16.97
C PHE A 331 22.46 9.60 -17.29
N TYR A 332 22.83 9.37 -18.54
CA TYR A 332 23.32 8.07 -19.01
C TYR A 332 24.78 7.83 -18.61
N LEU A 333 25.09 6.59 -18.23
CA LEU A 333 26.46 6.15 -17.89
C LEU A 333 27.18 5.45 -19.05
N SER A 334 26.46 5.12 -20.13
CA SER A 334 27.01 4.48 -21.31
C SER A 334 26.23 4.84 -22.57
N ASP A 335 26.83 4.62 -23.73
CA ASP A 335 26.15 4.79 -25.02
C ASP A 335 24.92 3.87 -25.17
N ALA A 336 24.96 2.66 -24.59
CA ALA A 336 23.83 1.75 -24.59
C ALA A 336 22.64 2.31 -23.79
N GLN A 337 22.91 2.93 -22.63
CA GLN A 337 21.88 3.64 -21.87
C GLN A 337 21.34 4.86 -22.63
N ARG A 338 22.21 5.66 -23.27
CA ARG A 338 21.77 6.79 -24.11
C ARG A 338 20.78 6.34 -25.18
N GLN A 339 21.17 5.36 -25.99
CA GLN A 339 20.35 4.84 -27.09
C GLN A 339 19.02 4.27 -26.58
N THR A 340 19.05 3.53 -25.47
CA THR A 340 17.82 2.98 -24.86
C THR A 340 16.91 4.09 -24.35
N ALA A 341 17.47 5.10 -23.67
CA ALA A 341 16.70 6.24 -23.16
C ALA A 341 16.05 7.05 -24.30
N GLU A 342 16.79 7.29 -25.39
CA GLU A 342 16.27 7.97 -26.58
C GLU A 342 15.14 7.18 -27.24
N ALA A 343 15.30 5.86 -27.38
CA ALA A 343 14.28 4.98 -27.94
C ALA A 343 13.01 4.95 -27.07
N VAL A 344 13.15 4.80 -25.75
CA VAL A 344 12.01 4.82 -24.81
C VAL A 344 11.32 6.18 -24.84
N LYS A 345 12.06 7.29 -24.77
CA LYS A 345 11.50 8.64 -24.84
C LYS A 345 10.69 8.83 -26.13
N ALA A 346 11.20 8.35 -27.27
CA ALA A 346 10.49 8.42 -28.55
C ALA A 346 9.22 7.55 -28.58
N ARG A 347 9.20 6.38 -27.92
CA ARG A 347 7.98 5.56 -27.78
C ARG A 347 6.96 6.23 -26.87
N VAL A 348 7.38 6.72 -25.69
CA VAL A 348 6.52 7.45 -24.76
C VAL A 348 5.92 8.69 -25.42
N GLY A 349 6.72 9.46 -26.16
CA GLY A 349 6.24 10.64 -26.90
C GLY A 349 5.21 10.33 -27.99
N ARG A 350 5.24 9.12 -28.58
CA ARG A 350 4.28 8.66 -29.60
C ARG A 350 3.10 7.87 -29.03
N SER A 351 3.10 7.57 -27.73
CA SER A 351 2.10 6.71 -27.09
C SER A 351 0.69 7.32 -27.03
N GLY A 352 0.57 8.64 -27.18
CA GLY A 352 -0.68 9.37 -26.98
C GLY A 352 -1.13 9.49 -25.51
N LYS A 353 -0.34 8.98 -24.56
CA LYS A 353 -0.63 9.06 -23.12
C LYS A 353 -0.40 10.45 -22.53
N TRP A 354 0.45 11.24 -23.17
CA TRP A 354 0.81 12.59 -22.74
C TRP A 354 0.20 13.61 -23.70
N SER A 355 -0.52 14.59 -23.16
CA SER A 355 -1.18 15.65 -23.96
C SER A 355 -0.21 16.68 -24.52
N ARG A 356 1.04 16.68 -24.06
CA ARG A 356 2.11 17.62 -24.43
C ARG A 356 3.38 16.86 -24.79
N PRO A 357 4.31 17.47 -25.56
CA PRO A 357 5.58 16.85 -25.90
C PRO A 357 6.41 16.51 -24.66
N VAL A 358 7.07 15.36 -24.69
CA VAL A 358 8.00 14.93 -23.64
C VAL A 358 9.27 15.78 -23.69
N VAL A 359 9.55 16.53 -22.62
CA VAL A 359 10.67 17.48 -22.50
C VAL A 359 11.89 16.89 -21.76
N THR A 360 11.81 15.65 -21.30
CA THR A 360 12.88 14.94 -20.59
C THR A 360 14.24 15.09 -21.28
N GLN A 361 15.23 15.59 -20.56
CA GLN A 361 16.60 15.71 -21.05
C GLN A 361 17.30 14.34 -21.03
N ILE A 362 18.16 14.06 -22.00
CA ILE A 362 19.01 12.86 -22.01
C ILE A 362 20.44 13.36 -22.20
N THR A 363 21.23 13.32 -21.13
CA THR A 363 22.59 13.88 -21.10
C THR A 363 23.54 12.91 -20.45
N ALA A 364 24.85 13.04 -20.71
CA ALA A 364 25.84 12.19 -20.03
C ALA A 364 25.79 12.45 -18.52
N ALA A 365 26.02 11.41 -17.73
CA ALA A 365 26.21 11.54 -16.29
C ALA A 365 27.44 12.39 -15.97
N GLY A 366 27.24 13.40 -15.11
CA GLY A 366 28.32 14.19 -14.53
C GLY A 366 28.74 13.64 -13.18
N GLU A 367 29.34 14.50 -12.36
CA GLU A 367 29.63 14.20 -10.96
C GLU A 367 28.34 13.91 -10.19
N TRP A 368 28.39 12.94 -9.28
CA TRP A 368 27.31 12.60 -8.37
C TRP A 368 27.63 13.15 -6.98
N VAL A 369 26.77 14.02 -6.46
CA VAL A 369 26.88 14.57 -5.11
C VAL A 369 25.75 13.98 -4.26
N PRO A 370 26.03 13.09 -3.29
CA PRO A 370 25.00 12.58 -2.39
C PRO A 370 24.33 13.72 -1.63
N ALA A 371 23.00 13.72 -1.56
CA ALA A 371 22.28 14.66 -0.71
C ALA A 371 22.45 14.31 0.76
N GLU A 372 22.18 15.27 1.64
CA GLU A 372 22.33 15.16 3.08
C GLU A 372 21.50 14.00 3.65
N GLY A 373 21.95 13.42 4.77
CA GLY A 373 21.33 12.23 5.35
C GLY A 373 19.86 12.37 5.75
N TYR A 374 19.35 13.60 5.88
CA TYR A 374 17.93 13.83 6.14
C TYR A 374 17.06 13.71 4.88
N HIS A 375 17.63 13.88 3.68
CA HIS A 375 16.93 13.65 2.41
C HIS A 375 16.88 12.16 2.05
N GLN A 376 17.89 11.38 2.43
CA GLN A 376 17.93 9.94 2.19
C GLN A 376 16.73 9.26 2.86
N ASP A 377 16.02 8.40 2.15
CA ASP A 377 14.88 7.66 2.70
C ASP A 377 13.79 8.56 3.30
N TYR A 378 13.65 9.80 2.83
CA TYR A 378 12.83 10.80 3.51
C TYR A 378 11.39 10.34 3.75
N LEU A 379 10.73 9.74 2.76
CA LEU A 379 9.35 9.26 2.90
C LEU A 379 9.23 7.93 3.64
N VAL A 380 10.32 7.17 3.79
CA VAL A 380 10.36 6.03 4.73
C VAL A 380 10.44 6.55 6.17
N LYS A 381 11.26 7.58 6.40
CA LYS A 381 11.39 8.27 7.69
C LYS A 381 10.14 9.09 8.03
N ASN A 382 9.45 9.59 7.00
CA ASN A 382 8.27 10.46 7.10
C ASN A 382 7.14 9.96 6.17
N PRO A 383 6.39 8.91 6.54
CA PRO A 383 5.36 8.29 5.67
C PRO A 383 4.18 9.18 5.26
N GLY A 384 4.02 10.35 5.89
CA GLY A 384 3.07 11.40 5.50
C GLY A 384 3.72 12.65 4.92
N GLY A 385 5.02 12.57 4.63
CA GLY A 385 5.81 13.66 4.07
C GLY A 385 5.34 14.04 2.66
N TYR A 386 5.77 15.22 2.22
CA TYR A 386 5.39 15.73 0.91
C TYR A 386 5.87 14.82 -0.23
N THR A 387 4.97 14.52 -1.16
CA THR A 387 5.29 13.90 -2.45
C THR A 387 4.37 14.44 -3.54
N CYS A 388 4.95 14.72 -4.71
CA CYS A 388 4.22 15.06 -5.93
C CYS A 388 4.25 13.92 -6.96
N HIS A 389 4.73 12.74 -6.53
CA HIS A 389 4.90 11.56 -7.38
C HIS A 389 3.87 10.48 -7.06
N TYR A 390 3.33 9.91 -8.13
CA TYR A 390 2.47 8.73 -8.13
C TYR A 390 2.54 8.12 -9.53
N LEU A 391 2.22 6.83 -9.66
CA LEU A 391 2.21 6.17 -10.96
C LEU A 391 0.97 6.55 -11.75
N ARG A 392 1.18 7.01 -12.98
CA ARG A 392 0.14 7.36 -13.97
C ARG A 392 -0.07 6.23 -14.97
N ASP A 393 -1.26 6.13 -15.54
CA ASP A 393 -1.66 5.08 -16.49
C ASP A 393 -1.63 5.48 -17.96
#